data_AF-A0AAP2GLA1-F1
#
_entry.id   AF-A0AAP2GLA1-F1
#
_cell.length_a   1.000
_cell.length_b   1.000
_cell.length_c   1.000
_cell.angle_alpha   90.00
_cell.angle_beta   90.00
_cell.angle_gamma   90.00
#
_symmetry.space_group_name_H-M   'P 1'
#
loop_
_entity.id
_entity.type
_entity.pdbx_description
1 polymer ?
#
loop_
_entity_poly.entity_id
_entity_poly.type
_entity_poly.pdbx_seq_one_letter_code
_entity_poly.pdbx_strand_id
1 'polypeptide(L)' 'ILVGSEDKVTPIEAARKMHALVPGSHLQIIEGAGHISNLENTEAFNTAVEAFLHSLLYRV' A
#
# COMPACT_ATOMS: atom_id res chain seq x y z
N ILE A 1 0.45 -3.59 3.21
CA ILE A 1 -0.92 -3.18 2.82
C ILE A 1 -0.76 -1.87 2.08
N LEU A 2 -1.27 -1.81 0.86
CA LEU A 2 -1.11 -0.67 -0.04
C LEU A 2 -2.49 -0.29 -0.57
N VAL A 3 -2.81 1.00 -0.57
CA VAL A 3 -4.14 1.52 -0.96
C VAL A 3 -3.99 2.92 -1.55
N GLY A 4 -4.82 3.30 -2.52
CA GLY A 4 -4.91 4.67 -3.01
C GLY A 4 -5.67 5.59 -2.05
N SER A 5 -5.31 6.87 -1.97
CA SER A 5 -5.98 7.85 -1.09
C SER A 5 -7.43 8.15 -1.52
N GLU A 6 -7.78 7.88 -2.78
CA GLU A 6 -9.08 8.14 -3.38
C GLU A 6 -9.86 6.85 -3.69
N ASP A 7 -9.39 5.70 -3.18
CA ASP A 7 -10.06 4.42 -3.38
C ASP A 7 -11.45 4.40 -2.71
N LYS A 8 -12.50 4.27 -3.52
CA LYS A 8 -13.90 4.17 -3.06
C LYS A 8 -14.41 2.73 -2.98
N VAL A 9 -13.71 1.79 -3.61
CA VAL A 9 -14.09 0.36 -3.65
C VAL A 9 -13.55 -0.34 -2.42
N THR A 10 -12.29 -0.07 -2.07
CA THR A 10 -11.64 -0.52 -0.83
C THR A 10 -11.04 0.68 -0.08
N PRO A 11 -11.86 1.47 0.64
CA PRO A 11 -11.42 2.71 1.27
C PRO A 11 -10.26 2.54 2.25
N ILE A 12 -9.54 3.65 2.51
CA ILE A 12 -8.40 3.71 3.45
C ILE A 12 -8.76 3.11 4.81
N GLU A 13 -9.98 3.29 5.29
CA GLU A 13 -10.45 2.74 6.57
C GLU A 13 -10.41 1.21 6.59
N ALA A 14 -10.69 0.54 5.47
CA ALA A 14 -10.57 -0.90 5.35
C ALA A 14 -9.08 -1.33 5.43
N ALA A 15 -8.19 -0.59 4.77
CA ALA A 15 -6.74 -0.83 4.84
C ALA A 15 -6.19 -0.58 6.25
N ARG A 16 -6.64 0.47 6.96
CA ARG A 16 -6.29 0.74 8.37
C ARG A 16 -6.77 -0.37 9.30
N LYS A 17 -8.00 -0.86 9.12
CA LYS A 17 -8.53 -2.01 9.88
C LYS A 17 -7.69 -3.25 9.64
N MET A 18 -7.35 -3.55 8.38
CA MET A 18 -6.49 -4.68 8.05
C MET A 18 -5.11 -4.55 8.70
N HIS A 19 -4.52 -3.35 8.68
CA HIS A 19 -3.21 -3.10 9.31
C HIS A 19 -3.23 -3.33 10.82
N ALA A 20 -4.27 -2.87 11.50
CA ALA A 20 -4.45 -3.10 12.94
C ALA A 20 -4.60 -4.60 13.30
N LEU A 21 -5.09 -5.42 12.36
CA LEU A 21 -5.32 -6.86 12.57
C LEU A 21 -4.15 -7.76 12.14
N VAL A 22 -3.17 -7.23 11.39
CA VAL A 22 -2.04 -8.02 10.86
C VAL A 22 -0.73 -7.55 11.50
N PRO A 23 -0.24 -8.22 12.56
CA PRO A 23 1.03 -7.88 13.19
C PRO A 23 2.20 -7.91 12.21
N GLY A 24 3.10 -6.92 12.31
CA GLY A 24 4.26 -6.80 11.41
C GLY A 24 3.92 -6.33 10.00
N SER A 25 2.65 -6.02 9.70
CA SER A 25 2.30 -5.36 8.44
C SER A 25 2.74 -3.90 8.44
N HIS A 26 2.93 -3.35 7.23
CA HIS A 26 3.11 -1.92 7.00
C HIS A 26 1.95 -1.41 6.15
N LEU A 27 1.44 -0.22 6.45
CA LEU A 27 0.42 0.45 5.65
C LEU A 27 1.04 1.61 4.87
N GLN A 28 0.91 1.56 3.54
CA GLN A 28 1.29 2.63 2.63
C GLN A 28 0.05 3.15 1.91
N ILE A 29 -0.14 4.47 1.93
CA ILE A 29 -1.18 5.16 1.17
C ILE A 29 -0.51 5.82 -0.04
N ILE A 30 -1.08 5.64 -1.23
CA ILE A 30 -0.64 6.33 -2.45
C ILE A 30 -1.53 7.53 -2.66
N GLU A 31 -0.99 8.72 -2.42
CA GLU A 31 -1.69 9.98 -2.62
C GLU A 31 -2.05 10.19 -4.10
N GLY A 32 -3.28 10.66 -4.34
CA GLY A 32 -3.82 10.93 -5.68
C GLY A 32 -4.18 9.70 -6.51
N ALA A 33 -4.20 8.50 -5.91
CA ALA A 33 -4.58 7.26 -6.59
C ALA A 33 -5.90 6.70 -6.05
N GLY A 34 -6.68 6.07 -6.93
CA GLY A 34 -7.92 5.38 -6.61
C GLY A 34 -7.70 3.89 -6.37
N HIS A 35 -8.64 3.07 -6.86
CA HIS A 35 -8.64 1.63 -6.64
C HIS A 35 -7.55 0.90 -7.45
N ILE A 36 -7.20 1.42 -8.63
CA ILE A 36 -6.25 0.78 -9.55
C ILE A 36 -4.92 1.54 -9.46
N SER A 37 -4.41 1.66 -8.23
CA SER A 37 -3.28 2.53 -7.90
C SER A 37 -2.00 2.20 -8.67
N ASN A 38 -1.84 0.97 -9.14
CA ASN A 38 -0.71 0.54 -9.97
C ASN A 38 -0.71 1.14 -11.38
N LEU A 39 -1.86 1.57 -11.90
CA LEU A 39 -1.97 2.27 -13.18
C LEU A 39 -2.13 3.78 -13.00
N GLU A 40 -2.78 4.20 -11.92
CA GLU A 40 -3.08 5.62 -11.65
C GLU A 40 -1.84 6.38 -11.15
N ASN A 41 -0.96 5.72 -10.39
CA ASN A 41 0.33 6.28 -9.98
C ASN A 41 1.41 5.18 -9.96
N THR A 42 1.81 4.78 -11.16
CA THR A 42 2.75 3.68 -11.42
C THR A 42 4.07 3.83 -10.66
N GLU A 43 4.63 5.03 -10.59
CA GLU A 43 5.90 5.29 -9.92
C GLU A 43 5.80 5.03 -8.42
N ALA A 44 4.85 5.68 -7.73
CA ALA A 44 4.67 5.50 -6.30
C ALA A 44 4.31 4.05 -5.93
N PHE A 45 3.49 3.39 -6.76
CA PHE A 45 3.15 1.99 -6.58
C PHE A 45 4.39 1.08 -6.67
N ASN A 46 5.17 1.21 -7.74
CA ASN A 46 6.35 0.39 -7.95
C ASN A 46 7.39 0.61 -6.85
N THR A 47 7.66 1.87 -6.48
CA THR A 47 8.57 2.19 -5.37
C THR A 47 8.14 1.52 -4.07
N ALA A 48 6.86 1.54 -3.73
CA ALA A 48 6.35 0.91 -2.51
C ALA A 48 6.46 -0.63 -2.55
N VAL A 49 6.22 -1.25 -3.70
CA VAL A 49 6.37 -2.71 -3.89
C VAL A 49 7.84 -3.11 -3.82
N GLU A 50 8.74 -2.39 -4.48
CA GLU A 50 10.19 -2.63 -4.43
C GLU A 50 10.73 -2.51 -3.01
N ALA A 51 10.35 -1.46 -2.27
CA ALA A 51 10.74 -1.28 -0.88
C ALA A 51 10.28 -2.45 0.00
N PHE A 52 9.05 -2.93 -0.22
CA PHE A 52 8.53 -4.11 0.47
C PHE A 52 9.37 -5.36 0.14
N LEU A 53 9.65 -5.63 -1.14
CA LEU A 53 10.44 -6.79 -1.55
C LEU A 53 11.87 -6.75 -0.98
N HIS A 54 12.53 -5.58 -1.00
CA HIS A 54 13.84 -5.39 -0.38
C HIS A 54 13.82 -5.67 1.12
N SER A 55 12.76 -5.26 1.83
CA SER A 55 12.60 -5.53 3.26
C SER A 55 12.47 -7.03 3.59
N LEU A 56 12.09 -7.87 2.62
CA LEU A 56 12.04 -9.32 2.78
C LEU A 56 13.40 -9.96 2.52
N LEU A 57 14.13 -9.46 1.54
CA LEU A 57 15.41 -10.02 1.09
C LEU A 57 16.58 -9.66 2.02
N TYR A 58 16.52 -8.49 2.70
CA TYR A 58 17.62 -7.98 3.53
C TYR A 58 17.23 -7.85 5.01
N ARG A 59 16.50 -8.84 5.54
CA ARG A 59 16.21 -8.90 6.98
C ARG A 59 17.49 -9.17 7.77
N VAL A 60 18.02 -8.14 8.44
CA VAL A 60 19.01 -8.28 9.53
C VAL A 60 18.27 -8.64 10.82
#